data_AF-A0A8C0IMY3-F1
#
_entry.id   AF-A0A8C0IMY3-F1
#
_cell.length_a   1.000
_cell.length_b   1.000
_cell.length_c   1.000
_cell.angle_alpha   90.00
_cell.angle_beta   90.00
_cell.angle_gamma   90.00
#
_symmetry.space_group_name_H-M   'P 1'
#
loop_
_entity.id
_entity.type
_entity.pdbx_description
1 polymer ?
#
loop_
_entity_poly.entity_id
_entity_poly.type
_entity_poly.pdbx_seq_one_letter_code
_entity_poly.pdbx_strand_id
1 'polypeptide(L)'
;LFTCNLMKLSGSLSTFTAGPWGQVCAGNPSNKIRGTDRYGCGHYGTPRVGGRKHLGVDVICRDGSTVYAPFSGVIGGRVNPYRAGKNAINNGILLSGSVHDWGSNTLQQ
;
A
#
# COMPACT_ATOMS: atom_id res chain seq x y z
N LEU A 1 28.27 4.64 27.90
CA LEU A 1 29.07 4.25 26.72
C LEU A 1 28.19 3.42 25.79
N PHE A 2 27.57 4.07 24.80
CA PHE A 2 27.28 3.53 23.46
C PHE A 2 26.80 4.71 22.62
N THR A 3 27.77 5.46 22.10
CA THR A 3 27.55 6.42 21.02
C THR A 3 27.28 5.62 19.74
N CYS A 4 26.05 5.63 19.25
CA CYS A 4 25.79 5.26 17.86
C CYS A 4 26.45 6.32 16.98
N ASN A 5 27.63 5.99 16.45
CA ASN A 5 28.33 6.80 15.47
C ASN A 5 27.38 7.19 14.33
N LEU A 6 27.14 8.49 14.21
CA LEU A 6 26.54 9.13 13.06
C LEU A 6 27.51 8.92 11.88
N MET A 7 27.21 7.97 11.00
CA MET A 7 27.83 7.95 9.67
C MET A 7 27.44 9.25 8.96
N LYS A 8 28.40 10.18 8.85
CA LYS A 8 28.31 11.29 7.91
C LYS A 8 28.33 10.70 6.49
N LEU A 9 27.15 10.53 5.88
CA LEU A 9 27.06 10.39 4.43
C LEU A 9 27.10 11.81 3.84
N SER A 10 28.26 12.22 3.34
CA SER A 10 28.38 13.33 2.40
C SER A 10 28.00 12.81 1.00
N GLY A 11 26.71 12.84 0.72
CA GLY A 11 26.16 12.57 -0.58
C GLY A 11 24.73 13.09 -0.58
N SER A 12 24.34 13.83 -1.60
CA SER A 12 22.93 14.18 -1.80
C SER A 12 22.15 12.90 -1.98
N LEU A 13 21.62 12.36 -0.88
CA LEU A 13 20.48 11.46 -0.94
C LEU A 13 19.34 12.32 -1.48
N SER A 14 19.06 12.21 -2.77
CA SER A 14 17.75 12.53 -3.29
C SER A 14 16.75 11.65 -2.54
N THR A 15 16.22 12.16 -1.45
CA THR A 15 15.11 11.53 -0.74
C THR A 15 13.94 11.53 -1.71
N PHE A 16 13.67 10.38 -2.33
CA PHE A 16 12.41 10.17 -3.01
C PHE A 16 11.34 10.14 -1.92
N THR A 17 10.75 11.31 -1.63
CA THR A 17 9.50 11.36 -0.90
C THR A 17 8.44 10.80 -1.85
N ALA A 18 8.16 9.50 -1.75
CA ALA A 18 6.96 8.96 -2.36
C ALA A 18 5.80 9.69 -1.67
N GLY A 19 5.11 10.56 -2.40
CA GLY A 19 3.96 11.28 -1.87
C GLY A 19 2.89 10.29 -1.39
N PRO A 20 1.98 10.74 -0.51
CA PRO A 20 0.95 9.89 0.02
C PRO A 20 0.00 9.46 -1.10
N TRP A 21 -0.01 8.17 -1.43
CA TRP A 21 -1.00 7.51 -2.31
C TRP A 21 -2.43 8.06 -2.17
N GLY A 22 -3.12 8.18 -3.31
CA GLY A 22 -4.49 8.68 -3.38
C GLY A 22 -5.47 7.84 -2.57
N GLN A 23 -6.63 8.42 -2.27
CA GLN A 23 -7.71 7.73 -1.56
C GLN A 23 -8.06 6.42 -2.27
N VAL A 24 -8.00 5.29 -1.56
CA VAL A 24 -8.33 3.97 -2.11
C VAL A 24 -9.82 3.68 -2.00
N CYS A 25 -10.50 4.16 -0.96
CA CYS A 25 -11.92 3.84 -0.73
C CYS A 25 -12.74 5.08 -0.42
N ALA A 26 -13.91 5.20 -1.05
CA ALA A 26 -14.79 6.39 -0.96
C ALA A 26 -15.18 6.78 0.47
N GLY A 27 -15.31 5.82 1.39
CA GLY A 27 -15.61 6.08 2.80
C GLY A 27 -14.39 6.28 3.70
N ASN A 28 -13.18 6.35 3.17
CA ASN A 28 -11.93 6.39 3.93
C ASN A 28 -10.87 7.29 3.26
N PRO A 29 -11.02 8.63 3.33
CA PRO A 29 -10.14 9.58 2.65
C PRO A 29 -8.69 9.57 3.14
N SER A 30 -8.44 9.09 4.35
CA SER A 30 -7.10 9.01 4.94
C SER A 30 -6.41 7.66 4.72
N ASN A 31 -7.02 6.74 3.96
CA ASN A 31 -6.50 5.38 3.77
C ASN A 31 -6.18 4.68 5.11
N LYS A 32 -7.05 4.84 6.11
CA LYS A 32 -6.88 4.23 7.43
C LYS A 32 -6.67 2.72 7.32
N ILE A 33 -5.57 2.23 7.88
CA ILE A 33 -5.20 0.81 7.90
C ILE A 33 -6.02 0.06 8.96
N ARG A 34 -6.42 -1.16 8.65
CA ARG A 34 -7.10 -2.08 9.57
C ARG A 34 -6.16 -2.43 10.72
N GLY A 35 -6.69 -2.34 11.93
CA GLY A 35 -6.01 -2.75 13.16
C GLY A 35 -5.86 -4.27 13.26
N THR A 36 -5.78 -4.75 14.49
CA THR A 36 -5.77 -6.18 14.81
C THR A 36 -7.16 -6.63 15.20
N ASP A 37 -7.62 -7.74 14.63
CA ASP A 37 -8.83 -8.43 15.07
C ASP A 37 -8.61 -9.96 15.10
N ARG A 38 -9.68 -10.72 15.31
CA ARG A 38 -9.64 -12.19 15.41
C ARG A 38 -9.09 -12.89 14.15
N TYR A 39 -9.01 -12.21 13.02
CA TYR A 39 -8.47 -12.73 11.77
C TYR A 39 -7.01 -12.31 11.51
N GLY A 40 -6.46 -11.45 12.38
CA GLY A 40 -5.08 -10.96 12.31
C GLY A 40 -4.99 -9.44 12.15
N CYS A 41 -3.79 -8.97 11.82
CA CYS A 41 -3.49 -7.54 11.69
C CYS A 41 -3.47 -7.07 10.23
N GLY A 42 -3.92 -5.85 9.96
CA GLY A 42 -3.88 -5.26 8.62
C GLY A 42 -2.55 -4.62 8.22
N HIS A 43 -1.59 -4.49 9.13
CA HIS A 43 -0.34 -3.77 8.85
C HIS A 43 0.67 -4.62 8.07
N TYR A 44 1.57 -3.96 7.34
CA TYR A 44 2.68 -4.60 6.64
C TYR A 44 3.61 -5.30 7.62
N GLY A 45 4.17 -6.45 7.21
CA GLY A 45 5.13 -7.23 7.97
C GLY A 45 4.53 -8.00 9.14
N THR A 46 3.23 -7.87 9.41
CA THR A 46 2.59 -8.56 10.53
C THR A 46 2.55 -10.07 10.33
N PRO A 47 2.60 -10.87 11.41
CA PRO A 47 2.60 -12.33 11.30
C PRO A 47 1.31 -12.88 10.67
N ARG A 48 1.47 -13.97 9.93
CA ARG A 48 0.40 -14.83 9.41
C ARG A 48 0.66 -16.26 9.88
N VAL A 49 -0.40 -17.08 9.90
CA VAL A 49 -0.32 -18.50 10.26
C VAL A 49 0.76 -19.20 9.42
N GLY A 50 1.54 -20.08 10.06
CA GLY A 50 2.63 -20.81 9.39
C GLY A 50 3.89 -19.99 9.14
N GLY A 51 4.17 -18.98 9.96
CA GLY A 51 5.42 -18.20 9.91
C GLY A 51 5.55 -17.22 8.74
N ARG A 52 4.49 -17.06 7.94
CA ARG A 52 4.45 -16.11 6.82
C ARG A 52 4.28 -14.68 7.34
N LYS A 53 4.66 -13.69 6.52
CA LYS A 53 4.45 -12.26 6.79
C LYS A 53 3.38 -11.69 5.86
N HIS A 54 2.65 -10.68 6.33
CA HIS A 54 1.75 -9.90 5.50
C HIS A 54 2.54 -8.92 4.63
N LEU A 55 2.60 -9.17 3.31
CA LEU A 55 3.37 -8.34 2.37
C LEU A 55 2.54 -7.22 1.74
N GLY A 56 1.41 -6.88 2.34
CA GLY A 56 0.53 -5.80 1.92
C GLY A 56 -0.03 -5.07 3.14
N VAL A 57 -0.98 -4.19 2.89
CA VAL A 57 -1.75 -3.51 3.93
C VAL A 57 -3.25 -3.67 3.66
N ASP A 58 -4.04 -3.86 4.72
CA ASP A 58 -5.49 -3.90 4.63
C ASP A 58 -6.02 -2.48 4.88
N VAL A 59 -6.51 -1.79 3.84
CA VAL A 59 -7.18 -0.48 3.99
C VAL A 59 -8.64 -0.72 4.37
N ILE A 60 -9.16 0.02 5.35
CA ILE A 60 -10.56 -0.10 5.78
C ILE A 60 -11.48 0.44 4.69
N CYS A 61 -12.43 -0.37 4.25
CA CYS A 61 -13.47 0.01 3.30
C CYS A 61 -14.80 -0.58 3.76
N ARG A 62 -15.91 0.14 3.57
CA ARG A 62 -17.25 -0.43 3.83
C ARG A 62 -17.64 -1.33 2.68
N ASP A 63 -18.35 -2.41 2.96
CA ASP A 63 -18.85 -3.31 1.92
C ASP A 63 -19.68 -2.53 0.88
N GLY A 64 -19.45 -2.83 -0.40
CA GLY A 64 -20.08 -2.13 -1.52
C GLY A 64 -19.51 -0.74 -1.85
N SER A 65 -18.47 -0.26 -1.13
CA SER A 65 -17.83 1.02 -1.46
C SER A 65 -17.11 0.98 -2.80
N THR A 66 -17.16 2.09 -3.53
CA THR A 66 -16.27 2.31 -4.69
C THR A 66 -14.81 2.35 -4.25
N VAL A 67 -13.97 1.59 -4.94
CA VAL A 67 -12.51 1.56 -4.78
C VAL A 67 -11.87 2.35 -5.92
N TYR A 68 -10.94 3.25 -5.61
CA TYR A 68 -10.22 4.05 -6.58
C TYR A 68 -8.77 3.57 -6.71
N ALA A 69 -8.16 3.87 -7.87
CA ALA A 69 -6.75 3.64 -8.07
C ALA A 69 -5.93 4.62 -7.21
N PRO A 70 -4.99 4.14 -6.37
CA PRO A 70 -4.17 5.00 -5.51
C PRO A 70 -3.15 5.87 -6.28
N PHE A 71 -2.90 5.53 -7.54
CA PHE A 71 -1.98 6.22 -8.44
C PHE A 71 -2.35 5.90 -9.88
N SER A 72 -1.88 6.72 -10.82
CA SER A 72 -1.95 6.42 -12.25
C SER A 72 -1.04 5.25 -12.61
N GLY A 73 -1.54 4.32 -13.42
CA GLY A 73 -0.79 3.15 -13.83
C GLY A 73 -1.56 2.27 -14.79
N VAL A 74 -1.04 1.06 -14.98
CA VAL A 74 -1.59 0.05 -15.88
C VAL A 74 -2.24 -1.06 -15.06
N ILE A 75 -3.42 -1.49 -15.51
CA ILE A 75 -4.08 -2.71 -15.02
C ILE A 75 -3.44 -3.91 -15.73
N GLY A 76 -2.72 -4.73 -14.98
CA GLY A 76 -2.08 -5.95 -15.48
C GLY A 76 -3.01 -7.17 -15.54
N GLY A 77 -4.26 -7.03 -15.08
CA GLY A 77 -5.28 -8.09 -15.12
C GLY A 77 -5.71 -8.60 -13.75
N ARG A 78 -6.53 -9.66 -13.73
CA ARG A 78 -7.09 -10.26 -12.51
C ARG A 78 -6.05 -11.13 -11.80
N VAL A 79 -5.98 -11.02 -10.47
CA VAL A 79 -5.12 -11.83 -9.61
C VAL A 79 -5.91 -12.50 -8.49
N ASN A 80 -5.47 -13.70 -8.11
CA ASN A 80 -6.03 -14.46 -6.99
C ASN A 80 -4.99 -14.46 -5.85
N PRO A 81 -5.16 -13.61 -4.80
CA PRO A 81 -4.15 -13.48 -3.75
C PRO A 81 -3.97 -14.75 -2.91
N TYR A 82 -4.99 -15.62 -2.88
CA TYR A 82 -4.99 -16.87 -2.12
C TYR A 82 -5.13 -18.09 -3.03
N ARG A 83 -4.66 -19.23 -2.53
CA ARG A 83 -4.92 -20.55 -3.13
C ARG A 83 -6.44 -20.83 -3.20
N ALA A 84 -6.82 -21.85 -3.97
CA ALA A 84 -8.21 -22.21 -4.25
C ALA A 84 -9.12 -22.27 -3.01
N GLY A 85 -10.42 -22.00 -3.20
CA GLY A 85 -11.43 -22.05 -2.13
C GLY A 85 -11.69 -20.73 -1.40
N LYS A 86 -11.19 -19.60 -1.91
CA LYS A 86 -11.37 -18.24 -1.34
C LYS A 86 -12.01 -17.27 -2.33
N ASN A 87 -13.08 -17.70 -2.99
CA ASN A 87 -13.71 -17.00 -4.12
C ASN A 87 -14.16 -15.57 -3.81
N ALA A 88 -14.57 -15.28 -2.57
CA ALA A 88 -14.99 -13.94 -2.17
C ALA A 88 -13.84 -12.90 -2.22
N ILE A 89 -12.59 -13.34 -2.00
CA ILE A 89 -11.40 -12.46 -1.90
C ILE A 89 -10.39 -12.70 -3.04
N ASN A 90 -10.64 -13.68 -3.91
CA ASN A 90 -9.85 -13.99 -5.10
C ASN A 90 -10.39 -13.27 -6.34
N ASN A 91 -10.57 -11.96 -6.22
CA ASN A 91 -10.99 -11.07 -7.32
C ASN A 91 -10.11 -9.80 -7.34
N GLY A 92 -8.83 -9.94 -6.99
CA GLY A 92 -7.89 -8.84 -6.99
C GLY A 92 -7.55 -8.39 -8.41
N ILE A 93 -6.98 -7.19 -8.52
CA ILE A 93 -6.46 -6.63 -9.77
C ILE A 93 -4.97 -6.30 -9.58
N LEU A 94 -4.14 -6.68 -10.54
CA LEU A 94 -2.74 -6.27 -10.59
C LEU A 94 -2.67 -4.83 -11.11
N LEU A 95 -2.08 -3.95 -10.31
CA LEU A 95 -1.83 -2.56 -10.66
C LEU A 95 -0.32 -2.30 -10.65
N SER A 96 0.20 -1.72 -11.72
CA SER A 96 1.60 -1.31 -11.83
C SER A 96 1.68 0.15 -12.24
N GLY A 97 2.46 0.96 -11.52
CA GLY A 97 2.67 2.37 -11.83
C GLY A 97 4.14 2.75 -11.64
N SER A 98 4.54 3.83 -12.31
CA SER A 98 5.87 4.43 -12.15
C SER A 98 5.79 5.64 -11.22
N VAL A 99 6.83 5.85 -10.41
CA VAL A 99 6.91 6.96 -9.44
C VAL A 99 6.99 8.36 -10.08
N HIS A 100 7.06 8.44 -11.41
CA HIS A 100 7.18 9.70 -12.16
C HIS A 100 5.89 10.53 -12.22
N ASP A 101 4.74 9.99 -11.81
CA ASP A 101 3.46 10.71 -11.87
C ASP A 101 3.09 11.47 -10.57
N TRP A 102 4.01 11.47 -9.60
CA TRP A 102 3.88 12.16 -8.31
C TRP A 102 4.27 13.65 -8.36
N GLY A 103 3.92 14.36 -9.44
CA GLY A 103 4.34 15.76 -9.58
C GLY A 103 3.82 16.59 -10.76
N SER A 104 2.76 16.19 -11.46
CA SER A 104 2.32 16.93 -12.67
C SER A 104 0.93 17.57 -12.60
N ASN A 105 0.33 17.71 -11.43
CA ASN A 105 -0.97 18.41 -11.27
C ASN A 105 -0.93 19.59 -10.30
N THR A 106 0.14 20.39 -10.35
CA THR A 106 0.08 21.79 -9.89
C THR A 106 1.01 22.66 -10.72
N LEU A 107 0.40 23.48 -11.60
CA LEU A 107 0.88 24.70 -12.25
C LEU A 107 2.40 24.95 -12.31
N GLN A 108 2.96 24.90 -13.53
CA GLN A 108 4.02 25.83 -13.92
C GLN A 108 3.64 26.50 -15.25
N GLN A 109 3.35 27.80 -15.14
CA GLN A 109 3.23 28.89 -16.12
C GLN A 109 2.45 28.66 -17.42
#